data_AF-A0AAV4LTQ3-F1
#
_entry.id   AF-A0AAV4LTQ3-F1
#
_cell.length_a   1.000
_cell.length_b   1.000
_cell.length_c   1.000
_cell.angle_alpha   90.00
_cell.angle_beta   90.00
_cell.angle_gamma   90.00
#
_symmetry.space_group_name_H-M   'P 1'
#
loop_
_entity.id
_entity.type
_entity.pdbx_description
1 polymer ?
#
loop_
_entity_poly.entity_id
_entity_poly.type
_entity_poly.pdbx_seq_one_letter_code
_entity_poly.pdbx_strand_id
1 'polypeptide(L)'
;MLAARKLKNRRRRERWADKAYKKAHLGTRWKCNPFKGSSHAKGIVVEKIAIEAKQPNSAYRKSVRVQLIKNGKKITAFVPRDGCLNYIDENDEVLVAGFGRSGHSVGDLPGVRFKVVKVAVGLGTAPSYRKFLGDPANRVFTVLQRPAALIMALERFLLKSFRGIPKEKCNEGLQKKIERNEQLRQIQKRKIAKHLDRKRKRLTGLKMRALHHVKEYIKRERELVELRRQAKAEGSFYKEADAKVVFVVRIKGINKLTPKPRLILKLFRLLQLHNGVFIKMNKATMEMLKVITPYVTFGYPTLSTIRKLLYKRGYAKVGRRGAWSRVRISNDDIVEENLGKHGVHGMEDVVHQIYTCGPKFKEVTNFLWPFKLNPPRKGFVAKRHGYTEARGGDAGNREHLINELLCRMI
;
A
#
# COMPACT_ATOMS: atom_id res chain seq x y z
N MET A 1 -67.67 40.97 22.21
CA MET A 1 -67.16 39.76 21.51
C MET A 1 -65.83 39.91 20.73
N LEU A 2 -65.28 41.11 20.50
CA LEU A 2 -64.11 41.29 19.61
C LEU A 2 -62.75 40.82 20.20
N ALA A 3 -62.57 40.87 21.52
CA ALA A 3 -61.33 40.47 22.19
C ALA A 3 -61.04 38.96 22.08
N ALA A 4 -62.08 38.12 22.24
CA ALA A 4 -61.95 36.66 22.13
C ALA A 4 -61.50 36.20 20.72
N ARG A 5 -61.98 36.88 19.67
CA ARG A 5 -61.59 36.60 18.28
C ARG A 5 -60.12 36.96 18.02
N LYS A 6 -59.64 38.08 18.58
CA LYS A 6 -58.21 38.45 18.54
C LYS A 6 -57.34 37.42 19.24
N LEU A 7 -57.72 36.94 20.43
CA LEU A 7 -56.97 35.90 21.16
C LEU A 7 -56.92 34.56 20.41
N LYS A 8 -58.03 34.13 19.79
CA LYS A 8 -58.07 32.89 18.98
C LYS A 8 -57.15 32.98 17.76
N ASN A 9 -57.14 34.12 17.07
CA ASN A 9 -56.26 34.36 15.93
C ASN A 9 -54.79 34.45 16.36
N ARG A 10 -54.50 35.10 17.49
CA ARG A 10 -53.16 35.16 18.08
C ARG A 10 -52.65 33.76 18.42
N ARG A 11 -53.44 32.95 19.14
CA ARG A 11 -53.10 31.55 19.47
C ARG A 11 -52.87 30.69 18.22
N ARG A 12 -53.66 30.88 17.16
CA ARG A 12 -53.45 30.18 15.87
C ARG A 12 -52.13 30.61 15.24
N ARG A 13 -51.82 31.91 15.17
CA ARG A 13 -50.56 32.42 14.63
C ARG A 13 -49.35 31.96 15.44
N GLU A 14 -49.40 32.03 16.77
CA GLU A 14 -48.37 31.54 17.68
C GLU A 14 -48.15 30.03 17.51
N ARG A 15 -49.23 29.24 17.38
CA ARG A 15 -49.13 27.80 17.13
C ARG A 15 -48.48 27.48 15.78
N TRP A 16 -48.75 28.27 14.74
CA TRP A 16 -48.07 28.13 13.44
C TRP A 16 -46.66 28.73 13.43
N ALA A 17 -46.32 29.62 14.37
CA ALA A 17 -44.97 30.14 14.58
C ALA A 17 -44.07 29.11 15.30
N ASP A 18 -44.67 28.22 16.12
CA ASP A 18 -43.96 27.08 16.67
C ASP A 18 -43.42 26.15 15.56
N LYS A 19 -42.08 26.06 15.50
CA LYS A 19 -41.34 25.27 14.52
C LYS A 19 -41.69 23.78 14.60
N ALA A 20 -41.98 23.23 15.80
CA ALA A 20 -42.32 21.83 15.97
C ALA A 20 -43.71 21.52 15.39
N TYR A 21 -44.70 22.36 15.75
CA TYR A 21 -46.06 22.27 15.24
C TYR A 21 -46.10 22.44 13.71
N LYS A 22 -45.43 23.47 13.18
CA LYS A 22 -45.33 23.74 11.74
C LYS A 22 -44.69 22.59 10.97
N LYS A 23 -43.61 21.99 11.48
CA LYS A 23 -42.94 20.84 10.85
C LYS A 23 -43.78 19.56 10.85
N ALA A 24 -44.58 19.35 11.90
CA ALA A 24 -45.48 18.21 11.99
C ALA A 24 -46.66 18.34 11.01
N HIS A 25 -47.32 19.51 10.97
CA HIS A 25 -48.52 19.75 10.14
C HIS A 25 -48.20 19.87 8.65
N LEU A 26 -47.04 20.40 8.27
CA LEU A 26 -46.60 20.43 6.86
C LEU A 26 -46.05 19.08 6.37
N GLY A 27 -45.98 18.05 7.23
CA GLY A 27 -45.41 16.74 6.90
C GLY A 27 -43.90 16.74 6.61
N THR A 28 -43.24 17.90 6.68
CA THR A 28 -41.80 18.08 6.41
C THR A 28 -40.94 17.29 7.39
N ARG A 29 -41.42 17.08 8.63
CA ARG A 29 -40.79 16.21 9.62
C ARG A 29 -40.48 14.80 9.09
N TRP A 30 -41.36 14.25 8.25
CA TRP A 30 -41.25 12.90 7.70
C TRP A 30 -40.52 12.88 6.35
N LYS A 31 -40.78 13.88 5.49
CA LYS A 31 -40.14 13.98 4.17
C LYS A 31 -38.62 14.18 4.26
N CYS A 32 -38.17 15.01 5.19
CA CYS A 32 -36.75 15.38 5.31
C CYS A 32 -35.91 14.40 6.14
N ASN A 33 -36.53 13.57 7.00
CA ASN A 33 -35.78 12.61 7.81
C ASN A 33 -35.58 11.28 7.05
N PRO A 34 -34.32 10.86 6.77
CA PRO A 34 -34.05 9.57 6.12
C PRO A 34 -34.63 8.37 6.86
N PHE A 35 -34.84 8.47 8.18
CA PHE A 35 -35.39 7.39 8.99
C PHE A 35 -36.91 7.41 9.15
N LYS A 36 -37.61 8.45 8.65
CA LYS A 36 -39.08 8.58 8.80
C LYS A 36 -39.56 8.29 10.24
N GLY A 37 -38.83 8.77 11.24
CA GLY A 37 -39.17 8.63 12.68
C GLY A 37 -38.70 7.37 13.40
N SER A 38 -38.15 6.36 12.70
CA SER A 38 -37.52 5.20 13.37
C SER A 38 -36.20 5.59 14.05
N SER A 39 -35.85 4.93 15.15
CA SER A 39 -34.55 5.12 15.82
C SER A 39 -33.38 4.50 15.04
N HIS A 40 -33.65 3.38 14.35
CA HIS A 40 -32.68 2.62 13.55
C HIS A 40 -33.20 2.37 12.14
N ALA A 41 -32.30 2.13 11.20
CA ALA A 41 -32.64 1.69 9.85
C ALA A 41 -31.62 0.68 9.33
N LYS A 42 -32.11 -0.34 8.61
CA LYS A 42 -31.26 -1.23 7.82
C LYS A 42 -30.88 -0.55 6.50
N GLY A 43 -29.65 -0.74 6.08
CA GLY A 43 -29.15 -0.24 4.81
C GLY A 43 -28.03 -1.11 4.26
N ILE A 44 -27.80 -0.98 2.96
CA ILE A 44 -26.75 -1.69 2.23
C ILE A 44 -25.60 -0.72 2.00
N VAL A 45 -24.37 -1.18 2.25
CA VAL A 45 -23.16 -0.39 2.00
C VAL A 45 -22.92 -0.25 0.50
N VAL A 46 -22.82 0.97 0.00
CA VAL A 46 -22.56 1.26 -1.42
C VAL A 46 -21.07 1.44 -1.66
N GLU A 47 -20.41 2.29 -0.87
CA GLU A 47 -18.99 2.61 -1.04
C GLU A 47 -18.37 3.05 0.30
N LYS A 48 -17.06 2.82 0.45
CA LYS A 48 -16.27 3.29 1.59
C LYS A 48 -15.77 4.71 1.28
N ILE A 49 -16.07 5.67 2.14
CA ILE A 49 -15.67 7.08 1.98
C ILE A 49 -14.73 7.52 3.10
N ALA A 50 -13.63 8.15 2.73
CA ALA A 50 -12.82 8.93 3.66
C ALA A 50 -13.33 10.38 3.66
N ILE A 51 -13.85 10.85 4.80
CA ILE A 51 -14.31 12.25 4.95
C ILE A 51 -13.19 13.04 5.61
N GLU A 52 -12.80 14.16 4.99
CA GLU A 52 -11.84 15.09 5.58
C GLU A 52 -12.45 15.76 6.81
N ALA A 53 -11.69 15.79 7.91
CA ALA A 53 -12.09 16.51 9.09
C ALA A 53 -12.17 18.02 8.82
N LYS A 54 -13.10 18.71 9.48
CA LYS A 54 -13.15 20.18 9.45
C LYS A 54 -11.88 20.74 10.10
N GLN A 55 -11.27 21.75 9.47
CA GLN A 55 -10.14 22.51 10.02
C GLN A 55 -10.50 22.94 11.46
N PRO A 56 -9.64 22.68 12.47
CA PRO A 56 -8.17 22.69 12.46
C PRO A 56 -7.45 21.34 12.27
N ASN A 57 -8.18 20.22 12.16
CA ASN A 57 -7.58 18.89 12.03
C ASN A 57 -7.47 18.46 10.56
N SER A 58 -6.39 17.78 10.18
CA SER A 58 -6.14 17.26 8.81
C SER A 58 -6.40 15.76 8.64
N ALA A 59 -7.03 15.13 9.62
CA ALA A 59 -7.24 13.68 9.63
C ALA A 59 -8.42 13.24 8.75
N TYR A 60 -8.28 12.10 8.08
CA TYR A 60 -9.38 11.43 7.39
C TYR A 60 -10.21 10.60 8.36
N ARG A 61 -11.53 10.73 8.30
CA ARG A 61 -12.49 9.98 9.11
C ARG A 61 -13.13 8.86 8.31
N LYS A 62 -13.07 7.65 8.86
CA LYS A 62 -13.68 6.44 8.32
C LYS A 62 -15.21 6.54 8.26
N SER A 63 -15.73 6.65 7.05
CA SER A 63 -17.16 6.74 6.82
C SER A 63 -17.56 5.80 5.68
N VAL A 64 -18.85 5.52 5.59
CA VAL A 64 -19.42 4.63 4.58
C VAL A 64 -20.68 5.27 4.02
N ARG A 65 -20.89 5.15 2.71
CA ARG A 65 -22.19 5.45 2.09
C ARG A 65 -23.09 4.25 2.23
N VAL A 66 -24.26 4.47 2.82
CA VAL A 66 -25.26 3.44 3.03
C VAL A 66 -26.53 3.83 2.30
N GLN A 67 -27.07 2.93 1.49
CA GLN A 67 -28.39 3.07 0.90
C GLN A 67 -29.42 2.38 1.79
N LEU A 68 -30.40 3.13 2.29
CA LEU A 68 -31.43 2.57 3.17
C LEU A 68 -32.39 1.68 2.38
N ILE A 69 -32.60 0.44 2.84
CA ILE A 69 -33.49 -0.54 2.16
C ILE A 69 -34.91 0.01 2.08
N LYS A 70 -35.41 0.61 3.16
CA LYS A 70 -36.80 1.10 3.26
C LYS A 70 -37.14 2.28 2.35
N ASN A 71 -36.16 3.09 1.96
CA ASN A 71 -36.41 4.40 1.32
C ASN A 71 -35.57 4.62 0.05
N GLY A 72 -34.61 3.75 -0.26
CA GLY A 72 -33.64 3.92 -1.35
C GLY A 72 -32.69 5.12 -1.19
N LYS A 73 -32.84 5.94 -0.13
CA LYS A 73 -32.03 7.14 0.11
C LYS A 73 -30.61 6.77 0.53
N LYS A 74 -29.62 7.43 -0.08
CA LYS A 74 -28.20 7.30 0.27
C LYS A 74 -27.84 8.26 1.41
N ILE A 75 -27.24 7.73 2.47
CA ILE A 75 -26.76 8.46 3.65
C ILE A 75 -25.27 8.21 3.88
N THR A 76 -24.59 9.15 4.54
CA THR A 76 -23.22 8.97 5.04
C THR A 76 -23.28 8.55 6.52
N ALA A 77 -22.61 7.44 6.84
CA ALA A 77 -22.54 6.92 8.20
C ALA A 77 -21.09 6.78 8.67
N PHE A 78 -20.81 7.23 9.88
CA PHE A 78 -19.52 7.05 10.54
C PHE A 78 -19.35 5.60 11.01
N VAL A 79 -18.15 5.04 10.81
CA VAL A 79 -17.81 3.70 11.33
C VAL A 79 -17.08 3.88 12.66
N PRO A 80 -17.65 3.44 13.80
CA PRO A 80 -17.00 3.57 15.09
C PRO A 80 -15.85 2.55 15.24
N ARG A 81 -14.89 2.86 16.14
CA ARG A 81 -13.75 2.01 16.57
C ARG A 81 -12.70 1.68 15.51
N ASP A 82 -11.46 1.54 15.93
CA ASP A 82 -10.30 1.36 15.04
C ASP A 82 -10.27 -0.01 14.37
N GLY A 83 -9.83 -0.05 13.11
CA GLY A 83 -9.82 -1.25 12.27
C GLY A 83 -11.18 -1.70 11.71
N CYS A 84 -12.30 -1.13 12.16
CA CYS A 84 -13.66 -1.59 11.76
C CYS A 84 -13.99 -1.38 10.28
N LEU A 85 -13.32 -0.46 9.58
CA LEU A 85 -13.50 -0.25 8.14
C LEU A 85 -13.04 -1.47 7.31
N ASN A 86 -12.12 -2.28 7.84
CA ASN A 86 -11.64 -3.50 7.18
C ASN A 86 -12.64 -4.67 7.30
N TYR A 87 -13.67 -4.54 8.13
CA TYR A 87 -14.67 -5.58 8.37
C TYR A 87 -15.99 -5.34 7.63
N ILE A 88 -16.16 -4.17 7.01
CA ILE A 88 -17.35 -3.80 6.24
C ILE A 88 -16.96 -3.80 4.78
N ASP A 89 -17.63 -4.58 3.94
CA ASP A 89 -17.45 -4.59 2.50
C ASP A 89 -18.61 -3.95 1.74
N GLU A 90 -18.43 -3.75 0.44
CA GLU A 90 -19.48 -3.25 -0.45
C GLU A 90 -20.58 -4.30 -0.58
N ASN A 91 -21.83 -3.86 -0.46
CA ASN A 91 -23.07 -4.66 -0.42
C ASN A 91 -23.37 -5.38 0.90
N ASP A 92 -22.63 -5.11 1.98
CA ASP A 92 -22.99 -5.64 3.31
C ASP A 92 -24.23 -4.93 3.87
N GLU A 93 -25.05 -5.71 4.60
CA GLU A 93 -26.17 -5.17 5.36
C GLU A 93 -25.69 -4.59 6.70
N VAL A 94 -25.99 -3.31 6.93
CA VAL A 94 -25.64 -2.59 8.14
C VAL A 94 -26.87 -2.02 8.83
N LEU A 95 -26.84 -2.03 10.16
CA LEU A 95 -27.79 -1.33 11.00
C LEU A 95 -27.23 0.05 11.36
N VAL A 96 -27.92 1.09 10.93
CA VAL A 96 -27.52 2.49 11.12
C VAL A 96 -28.42 3.17 12.15
N ALA A 97 -27.82 3.99 13.02
CA ALA A 97 -28.52 4.83 13.99
C ALA A 97 -28.15 6.31 13.82
N GLY A 98 -28.95 7.20 14.41
CA GLY A 98 -28.59 8.60 14.54
C GLY A 98 -27.28 8.80 15.32
N PHE A 99 -26.50 9.79 14.93
CA PHE A 99 -25.23 10.14 15.55
C PHE A 99 -25.28 11.59 16.05
N GLY A 100 -25.00 11.78 17.34
CA GLY A 100 -25.03 13.09 18.01
C GLY A 100 -26.42 13.73 18.08
N ARG A 101 -26.46 15.07 18.12
CA ARG A 101 -27.68 15.87 18.29
C ARG A 101 -28.56 15.79 17.04
N SER A 102 -29.86 15.59 17.22
CA SER A 102 -30.83 15.40 16.14
C SER A 102 -30.73 16.52 15.09
N GLY A 103 -30.38 16.18 13.85
CA GLY A 103 -30.35 17.15 12.75
C GLY A 103 -28.99 17.72 12.40
N HIS A 104 -27.99 17.58 13.28
CA HIS A 104 -26.69 18.24 13.13
C HIS A 104 -25.57 17.24 12.88
N SER A 105 -24.53 17.70 12.19
CA SER A 105 -23.25 16.98 12.06
C SER A 105 -22.53 16.92 13.40
N VAL A 106 -21.76 15.86 13.63
CA VAL A 106 -21.07 15.64 14.90
C VAL A 106 -19.62 16.13 14.81
N GLY A 107 -19.26 17.09 15.67
CA GLY A 107 -17.88 17.54 15.85
C GLY A 107 -17.22 18.00 14.54
N ASP A 108 -16.09 17.38 14.22
CA ASP A 108 -15.25 17.65 13.06
C ASP A 108 -15.69 16.91 11.78
N LEU A 109 -16.82 16.18 11.79
CA LEU A 109 -17.31 15.40 10.65
C LEU A 109 -18.37 16.17 9.83
N PRO A 110 -18.00 16.89 8.75
CA PRO A 110 -18.96 17.63 7.94
C PRO A 110 -19.98 16.68 7.28
N GLY A 111 -21.27 16.99 7.43
CA GLY A 111 -22.35 16.25 6.76
C GLY A 111 -22.64 14.84 7.28
N VAL A 112 -21.92 14.33 8.29
CA VAL A 112 -22.17 13.00 8.88
C VAL A 112 -23.09 13.12 10.09
N ARG A 113 -24.29 12.56 9.96
CA ARG A 113 -25.37 12.60 10.98
C ARG A 113 -25.73 11.22 11.54
N PHE A 114 -25.10 10.17 11.02
CA PHE A 114 -25.46 8.79 11.31
C PHE A 114 -24.20 7.97 11.62
N LYS A 115 -24.37 6.87 12.38
CA LYS A 115 -23.30 5.93 12.69
C LYS A 115 -23.74 4.49 12.41
N VAL A 116 -22.79 3.65 12.02
CA VAL A 116 -23.00 2.20 11.93
C VAL A 116 -22.98 1.62 13.34
N VAL A 117 -24.01 0.85 13.70
CA VAL A 117 -24.14 0.22 15.03
C VAL A 117 -23.81 -1.27 14.97
N LYS A 118 -24.26 -1.95 13.91
CA LYS A 118 -24.00 -3.38 13.69
C LYS A 118 -23.83 -3.65 12.21
N VAL A 119 -23.04 -4.67 11.90
CA VAL A 119 -22.84 -5.22 10.56
C VAL A 119 -23.39 -6.65 10.61
N ALA A 120 -24.24 -7.02 9.66
CA ALA A 120 -24.66 -8.40 9.51
C ALA A 120 -23.54 -9.17 8.79
N VAL A 121 -23.15 -10.33 9.32
CA VAL A 121 -22.10 -11.16 8.72
C VAL A 121 -22.68 -12.56 8.49
N GLY A 122 -23.01 -12.90 7.23
CA GLY A 122 -23.31 -14.27 6.79
C GLY A 122 -24.57 -14.46 5.93
N LEU A 123 -24.43 -15.20 4.82
CA LEU A 123 -25.52 -15.83 4.05
C LEU A 123 -26.12 -17.01 4.83
N GLY A 124 -27.46 -17.08 4.92
CA GLY A 124 -28.22 -18.25 5.37
C GLY A 124 -29.16 -18.00 6.57
N THR A 125 -30.46 -17.99 6.27
CA THR A 125 -31.69 -18.12 7.12
C THR A 125 -31.84 -17.46 8.49
N ALA A 126 -30.83 -16.83 9.10
CA ALA A 126 -31.02 -15.93 10.24
C ALA A 126 -29.86 -14.92 10.38
N PRO A 127 -30.12 -13.59 10.27
CA PRO A 127 -29.06 -12.59 10.40
C PRO A 127 -28.57 -12.47 11.86
N SER A 128 -27.40 -13.04 12.14
CA SER A 128 -26.66 -12.91 13.40
C SER A 128 -26.06 -11.50 13.54
N TYR A 129 -26.66 -10.66 14.39
CA TYR A 129 -26.20 -9.28 14.62
C TYR A 129 -25.11 -9.19 15.69
N ARG A 130 -23.82 -9.17 15.29
CA ARG A 130 -22.71 -8.93 16.24
C ARG A 130 -22.70 -7.46 16.69
N LYS A 131 -22.86 -7.20 18.00
CA LYS A 131 -22.58 -5.87 18.59
C LYS A 131 -21.07 -5.65 18.54
N PHE A 132 -20.62 -4.43 18.27
CA PHE A 132 -19.25 -4.03 18.59
C PHE A 132 -19.12 -3.99 20.13
N LEU A 133 -18.85 -5.13 20.76
CA LEU A 133 -18.33 -5.33 22.11
C LEU A 133 -17.09 -6.21 21.85
N GLY A 134 -15.86 -5.87 22.23
CA GLY A 134 -15.46 -5.24 23.47
C GLY A 134 -14.57 -6.13 24.32
N ASP A 135 -14.13 -7.31 23.88
CA ASP A 135 -13.22 -8.15 24.68
C ASP A 135 -11.73 -7.89 24.36
N PRO A 136 -10.91 -7.51 25.36
CA PRO A 136 -9.47 -7.30 25.21
C PRO A 136 -8.63 -8.60 25.14
N ALA A 137 -9.24 -9.77 25.34
CA ALA A 137 -8.54 -11.06 25.44
C ALA A 137 -8.13 -11.71 24.08
N ASN A 138 -8.60 -11.20 22.94
CA ASN A 138 -8.29 -11.78 21.62
C ASN A 138 -7.09 -11.13 20.89
N ARG A 139 -6.14 -10.55 21.64
CA ARG A 139 -5.00 -9.82 21.06
C ARG A 139 -3.83 -10.70 20.57
N VAL A 140 -3.86 -12.02 20.71
CA VAL A 140 -2.72 -12.87 20.28
C VAL A 140 -3.09 -14.06 19.40
N PHE A 141 -4.36 -14.45 19.25
CA PHE A 141 -4.70 -15.61 18.43
C PHE A 141 -5.56 -15.24 17.23
N THR A 142 -5.17 -15.80 16.07
CA THR A 142 -5.81 -15.74 14.73
C THR A 142 -5.33 -14.67 13.72
N VAL A 143 -4.01 -14.54 13.52
CA VAL A 143 -3.45 -14.11 12.21
C VAL A 143 -3.25 -15.32 11.26
N LEU A 144 -3.60 -16.53 11.70
CA LEU A 144 -3.48 -17.78 10.93
C LEU A 144 -4.82 -18.49 10.76
N GLN A 145 -5.77 -17.88 10.04
CA GLN A 145 -6.84 -18.61 9.31
C GLN A 145 -7.77 -17.62 8.59
N ARG A 146 -7.39 -17.15 7.40
CA ARG A 146 -8.39 -16.74 6.40
C ARG A 146 -7.99 -17.24 5.01
N PRO A 147 -8.19 -18.53 4.70
CA PRO A 147 -8.29 -18.97 3.31
C PRO A 147 -9.66 -18.61 2.69
N ALA A 148 -10.67 -18.15 3.46
CA ALA A 148 -12.05 -18.00 2.98
C ALA A 148 -12.25 -16.92 1.90
N ALA A 149 -11.58 -15.76 2.00
CA ALA A 149 -11.73 -14.69 1.01
C ALA A 149 -11.09 -15.06 -0.34
N LEU A 150 -10.02 -15.85 -0.33
CA LEU A 150 -9.40 -16.37 -1.55
C LEU A 150 -10.24 -17.50 -2.16
N ILE A 151 -10.84 -18.35 -1.31
CA ILE A 151 -11.81 -19.38 -1.72
C ILE A 151 -13.01 -18.74 -2.42
N MET A 152 -13.58 -17.64 -1.90
CA MET A 152 -14.72 -16.95 -2.52
C MET A 152 -14.35 -16.15 -3.79
N ALA A 153 -13.15 -15.59 -3.88
CA ALA A 153 -12.67 -14.98 -5.12
C ALA A 153 -12.44 -16.03 -6.23
N LEU A 154 -12.09 -17.25 -5.85
CA LEU A 154 -11.97 -18.40 -6.75
C LEU A 154 -13.33 -19.00 -7.13
N GLU A 155 -14.38 -18.83 -6.30
CA GLU A 155 -15.74 -19.20 -6.69
C GLU A 155 -16.29 -18.34 -7.83
N ARG A 156 -15.82 -17.09 -8.01
CA ARG A 156 -16.16 -16.27 -9.20
C ARG A 156 -15.54 -16.78 -10.50
N PHE A 157 -14.50 -17.62 -10.43
CA PHE A 157 -13.88 -18.28 -11.58
C PHE A 157 -14.40 -19.71 -11.80
N LEU A 158 -15.31 -20.20 -10.95
CA LEU A 158 -16.08 -21.40 -11.24
C LEU A 158 -17.04 -21.08 -12.39
N LEU A 159 -17.10 -21.97 -13.40
CA LEU A 159 -18.13 -21.94 -14.42
C LEU A 159 -19.49 -21.68 -13.76
N LYS A 160 -20.20 -20.61 -14.19
CA LYS A 160 -21.57 -20.31 -13.76
C LYS A 160 -22.37 -21.62 -13.80
N SER A 161 -22.94 -22.00 -12.66
CA SER A 161 -23.88 -23.11 -12.60
C SER A 161 -24.96 -22.86 -13.65
N PHE A 162 -25.12 -23.77 -14.61
CA PHE A 162 -26.39 -23.87 -15.30
C PHE A 162 -27.47 -24.00 -14.23
N ARG A 163 -28.54 -23.20 -14.37
CA ARG A 163 -29.68 -23.18 -13.46
C ARG A 163 -30.09 -24.62 -13.13
N GLY A 164 -30.42 -24.88 -11.86
CA GLY A 164 -30.65 -26.20 -11.26
C GLY A 164 -31.77 -27.01 -11.92
N ILE A 165 -31.52 -27.49 -13.13
CA ILE A 165 -32.33 -28.50 -13.79
C ILE A 165 -31.76 -29.85 -13.35
N PRO A 166 -32.58 -30.75 -12.78
CA PRO A 166 -32.12 -32.08 -12.36
C PRO A 166 -31.55 -32.85 -13.57
N LYS A 167 -30.49 -33.65 -13.32
CA LYS A 167 -29.70 -34.36 -14.34
C LYS A 167 -30.55 -35.24 -15.27
N GLU A 168 -31.67 -35.73 -14.74
CA GLU A 168 -32.69 -36.57 -15.40
C GLU A 168 -33.50 -35.83 -16.49
N LYS A 169 -33.63 -34.49 -16.40
CA LYS A 169 -34.36 -33.68 -17.39
C LYS A 169 -33.46 -33.07 -18.47
N CYS A 170 -32.19 -33.48 -18.54
CA CYS A 170 -31.17 -32.88 -19.40
C CYS A 170 -30.85 -33.76 -20.61
N ASN A 171 -30.72 -33.17 -21.81
CA ASN A 171 -30.18 -33.87 -22.99
C ASN A 171 -28.77 -34.41 -22.75
N GLU A 172 -28.40 -35.50 -23.44
CA GLU A 172 -27.13 -36.23 -23.27
C GLU A 172 -25.88 -35.31 -23.42
N GLY A 173 -25.92 -34.37 -24.36
CA GLY A 173 -24.85 -33.38 -24.55
C GLY A 173 -24.71 -32.37 -23.39
N LEU A 174 -25.79 -32.11 -22.65
CA LEU A 174 -25.78 -31.27 -21.45
C LEU A 174 -25.25 -32.05 -20.24
N GLN A 175 -25.58 -33.35 -20.13
CA GLN A 175 -25.04 -34.25 -19.10
C GLN A 175 -23.51 -34.35 -19.20
N LYS A 176 -22.96 -34.58 -20.39
CA LYS A 176 -21.51 -34.60 -20.65
C LYS A 176 -20.82 -33.26 -20.29
N LYS A 177 -21.49 -32.12 -20.50
CA LYS A 177 -20.99 -30.79 -20.10
C LYS A 177 -20.97 -30.60 -18.58
N ILE A 178 -21.98 -31.09 -17.85
CA ILE A 178 -22.06 -31.00 -16.39
C ILE A 178 -20.92 -31.81 -15.76
N GLU A 179 -20.72 -33.05 -16.19
CA GLU A 179 -19.67 -33.94 -15.70
C GLU A 179 -18.27 -33.38 -15.97
N ARG A 180 -18.02 -32.91 -17.20
CA ARG A 180 -16.76 -32.22 -17.54
C ARG A 180 -16.50 -31.02 -16.63
N ASN A 181 -17.52 -30.21 -16.36
CA ASN A 181 -17.38 -29.04 -15.49
C ASN A 181 -17.13 -29.46 -14.03
N GLU A 182 -17.74 -30.53 -13.53
CA GLU A 182 -17.44 -31.10 -12.20
C GLU A 182 -16.01 -31.59 -12.08
N GLN A 183 -15.51 -32.31 -13.09
CA GLN A 183 -14.11 -32.74 -13.15
C GLN A 183 -13.16 -31.53 -13.14
N LEU A 184 -13.44 -30.50 -13.95
CA LEU A 184 -12.67 -29.24 -13.96
C LEU A 184 -12.69 -28.54 -12.60
N ARG A 185 -13.84 -28.55 -11.89
CA ARG A 185 -13.97 -27.99 -10.54
C ARG A 185 -13.13 -28.74 -9.51
N GLN A 186 -13.12 -30.07 -9.56
CA GLN A 186 -12.28 -30.88 -8.68
C GLN A 186 -10.79 -30.62 -8.95
N ILE A 187 -10.39 -30.53 -10.23
CA ILE A 187 -9.01 -30.18 -10.63
C ILE A 187 -8.63 -28.79 -10.13
N GLN A 188 -9.51 -27.79 -10.30
CA GLN A 188 -9.29 -26.44 -9.80
C GLN A 188 -9.14 -26.43 -8.27
N LYS A 189 -10.04 -27.07 -7.52
CA LYS A 189 -9.96 -27.18 -6.05
C LYS A 189 -8.62 -27.80 -5.61
N ARG A 190 -8.19 -28.89 -6.25
CA ARG A 190 -6.89 -29.55 -5.99
C ARG A 190 -5.72 -28.61 -6.29
N LYS A 191 -5.73 -27.89 -7.41
CA LYS A 191 -4.68 -26.92 -7.79
C LYS A 191 -4.60 -25.75 -6.79
N ILE A 192 -5.74 -25.23 -6.34
CA ILE A 192 -5.83 -24.16 -5.36
C ILE A 192 -5.26 -24.61 -4.01
N ALA A 193 -5.66 -25.78 -3.52
CA ALA A 193 -5.16 -26.32 -2.25
C ALA A 193 -3.64 -26.49 -2.25
N LYS A 194 -3.08 -27.07 -3.34
CA LYS A 194 -1.63 -27.20 -3.53
C LYS A 194 -0.93 -25.84 -3.59
N HIS A 195 -1.51 -24.86 -4.28
CA HIS A 195 -0.94 -23.51 -4.37
C HIS A 195 -0.95 -22.79 -3.01
N LEU A 196 -2.01 -22.93 -2.22
CA LEU A 196 -2.13 -22.37 -0.87
C LEU A 196 -1.08 -22.95 0.09
N ASP A 197 -0.88 -24.27 0.09
CA ASP A 197 0.14 -24.92 0.92
C ASP A 197 1.56 -24.43 0.56
N ARG A 198 1.88 -24.39 -0.74
CA ARG A 198 3.16 -23.83 -1.23
C ARG A 198 3.35 -22.38 -0.80
N LYS A 199 2.31 -21.55 -0.90
CA LYS A 199 2.35 -20.14 -0.50
C LYS A 199 2.59 -19.97 1.01
N ARG A 200 1.98 -20.82 1.85
CA ARG A 200 2.23 -20.84 3.30
C ARG A 200 3.68 -21.16 3.62
N LYS A 201 4.20 -22.26 3.07
CA LYS A 201 5.61 -22.67 3.26
C LYS A 201 6.58 -21.59 2.80
N ARG A 202 6.31 -20.98 1.63
CA ARG A 202 7.13 -19.88 1.08
C ARG A 202 7.14 -18.67 2.00
N LEU A 203 5.98 -18.24 2.51
CA LEU A 203 5.89 -17.09 3.40
C LEU A 203 6.69 -17.31 4.69
N THR A 204 6.57 -18.51 5.29
CA THR A 204 7.36 -18.88 6.48
C THR A 204 8.86 -18.84 6.18
N GLY A 205 9.29 -19.42 5.05
CA GLY A 205 10.69 -19.39 4.62
C GLY A 205 11.23 -17.97 4.39
N LEU A 206 10.46 -17.11 3.72
CA LEU A 206 10.81 -15.69 3.53
C LEU A 206 10.95 -14.95 4.85
N LYS A 207 10.02 -15.16 5.80
CA LYS A 207 10.06 -14.54 7.12
C LYS A 207 11.33 -14.94 7.88
N MET A 208 11.66 -16.23 7.89
CA MET A 208 12.87 -16.72 8.59
C MET A 208 14.15 -16.15 7.98
N ARG A 209 14.22 -16.04 6.64
CA ARG A 209 15.35 -15.41 5.93
C ARG A 209 15.48 -13.92 6.26
N ALA A 210 14.39 -13.17 6.24
CA ALA A 210 14.41 -11.75 6.58
C ALA A 210 14.91 -11.52 8.03
N LEU A 211 14.47 -12.36 8.97
CA LEU A 211 14.96 -12.32 10.36
C LEU A 211 16.46 -12.62 10.46
N HIS A 212 16.94 -13.59 9.68
CA HIS A 212 18.37 -13.91 9.60
C HIS A 212 19.20 -12.71 9.12
N HIS A 213 18.80 -12.08 8.01
CA HIS A 213 19.50 -10.89 7.47
C HIS A 213 19.54 -9.75 8.47
N VAL A 214 18.43 -9.48 9.17
CA VAL A 214 18.38 -8.44 10.21
C VAL A 214 19.35 -8.75 11.36
N LYS A 215 19.39 -10.01 11.83
CA LYS A 215 20.36 -10.41 12.85
C LYS A 215 21.80 -10.22 12.38
N GLU A 216 22.10 -10.57 11.13
CA GLU A 216 23.43 -10.38 10.55
C GLU A 216 23.85 -8.91 10.52
N TYR A 217 22.96 -7.99 10.11
CA TYR A 217 23.27 -6.56 10.10
C TYR A 217 23.53 -6.01 11.49
N ILE A 218 22.68 -6.36 12.47
CA ILE A 218 22.87 -5.93 13.86
C ILE A 218 24.20 -6.46 14.41
N LYS A 219 24.54 -7.71 14.10
CA LYS A 219 25.80 -8.31 14.50
C LYS A 219 26.99 -7.56 13.90
N ARG A 220 26.97 -7.29 12.59
CA ARG A 220 28.04 -6.58 11.88
C ARG A 220 28.23 -5.15 12.41
N GLU A 221 27.15 -4.45 12.72
CA GLU A 221 27.23 -3.10 13.31
C GLU A 221 27.85 -3.13 14.72
N ARG A 222 27.48 -4.12 15.56
CA ARG A 222 28.07 -4.31 16.89
C ARG A 222 29.56 -4.65 16.81
N GLU A 223 29.93 -5.62 15.97
CA GLU A 223 31.31 -6.02 15.74
C GLU A 223 32.18 -4.82 15.30
N LEU A 224 31.67 -3.97 14.41
CA LEU A 224 32.40 -2.78 13.96
C LEU A 224 32.63 -1.77 15.11
N VAL A 225 31.66 -1.59 16.01
CA VAL A 225 31.81 -0.73 17.20
C VAL A 225 32.79 -1.33 18.20
N GLU A 226 32.74 -2.65 18.41
CA GLU A 226 33.65 -3.38 19.30
C GLU A 226 35.10 -3.28 18.82
N LEU A 227 35.36 -3.53 17.53
CA LEU A 227 36.69 -3.40 16.93
C LEU A 227 37.26 -1.98 17.05
N ARG A 228 36.42 -0.94 16.85
CA ARG A 228 36.83 0.46 17.08
C ARG A 228 37.20 0.72 18.54
N ARG A 229 36.50 0.11 19.50
CA ARG A 229 36.79 0.26 20.94
C ARG A 229 38.05 -0.49 21.35
N GLN A 230 38.26 -1.71 20.85
CA GLN A 230 39.45 -2.50 21.09
C GLN A 230 40.70 -1.78 20.58
N ALA A 231 40.68 -1.33 19.32
CA ALA A 231 41.78 -0.56 18.75
C ALA A 231 42.08 0.70 19.60
N LYS A 232 41.03 1.43 19.99
CA LYS A 232 41.21 2.61 20.85
C LYS A 232 41.80 2.27 22.24
N ALA A 233 41.45 1.13 22.81
CA ALA A 233 42.00 0.67 24.09
C ALA A 233 43.49 0.30 23.98
N GLU A 234 43.90 -0.27 22.84
CA GLU A 234 45.29 -0.56 22.50
C GLU A 234 46.08 0.68 22.07
N GLY A 235 45.42 1.84 21.91
CA GLY A 235 46.03 3.06 21.36
C GLY A 235 46.21 3.04 19.84
N SER A 236 45.67 2.03 19.14
CA SER A 236 45.70 1.90 17.68
C SER A 236 44.39 2.40 17.03
N PHE A 237 44.37 2.59 15.70
CA PHE A 237 43.18 3.00 14.96
C PHE A 237 42.69 1.88 14.04
N TYR A 238 41.41 1.53 14.15
CA TYR A 238 40.78 0.55 13.27
C TYR A 238 40.37 1.18 11.94
N LYS A 239 41.04 0.78 10.85
CA LYS A 239 40.65 1.17 9.48
C LYS A 239 39.52 0.28 8.98
N GLU A 240 38.39 0.90 8.65
CA GLU A 240 37.24 0.21 8.07
C GLU A 240 37.51 -0.33 6.66
N ALA A 241 36.81 -1.41 6.33
CA ALA A 241 36.85 -1.97 4.99
C ALA A 241 36.20 -1.03 3.98
N ASP A 242 36.83 -0.86 2.83
CA ASP A 242 36.30 -0.05 1.74
C ASP A 242 34.93 -0.56 1.27
N ALA A 243 34.05 0.37 0.95
CA ALA A 243 32.69 0.04 0.52
C ALA A 243 32.68 -0.67 -0.85
N LYS A 244 32.05 -1.85 -0.88
CA LYS A 244 31.99 -2.72 -2.07
C LYS A 244 30.97 -2.25 -3.11
N VAL A 245 30.00 -1.42 -2.73
CA VAL A 245 28.90 -0.99 -3.59
C VAL A 245 28.77 0.52 -3.57
N VAL A 246 28.59 1.08 -4.76
CA VAL A 246 28.36 2.50 -4.96
C VAL A 246 27.04 2.70 -5.69
N PHE A 247 26.30 3.73 -5.29
CA PHE A 247 25.14 4.20 -6.03
C PHE A 247 25.52 5.45 -6.83
N VAL A 248 25.30 5.41 -8.14
CA VAL A 248 25.65 6.50 -9.05
C VAL A 248 24.39 7.15 -9.59
N VAL A 249 24.32 8.47 -9.53
CA VAL A 249 23.23 9.29 -10.08
C VAL A 249 23.76 10.25 -11.12
N ARG A 250 23.07 10.36 -12.25
CA ARG A 250 23.42 11.32 -13.30
C ARG A 250 22.90 12.73 -13.00
N ILE A 251 23.79 13.73 -13.02
CA ILE A 251 23.48 15.13 -12.69
C ILE A 251 23.56 16.11 -13.88
N LYS A 252 24.30 15.76 -14.95
CA LYS A 252 24.41 16.57 -16.19
C LYS A 252 23.72 15.89 -17.38
N GLY A 253 23.26 16.71 -18.32
CA GLY A 253 22.56 16.31 -19.55
C GLY A 253 23.44 15.58 -20.57
N ILE A 254 22.92 15.37 -21.79
CA ILE A 254 23.59 14.65 -22.88
C ILE A 254 24.40 15.59 -23.78
N ASN A 255 24.00 16.86 -23.84
CA ASN A 255 24.56 17.83 -24.76
C ASN A 255 26.03 18.14 -24.41
N LYS A 256 26.86 18.31 -25.45
CA LYS A 256 28.29 18.67 -25.33
C LYS A 256 29.13 17.67 -24.52
N LEU A 257 28.85 16.37 -24.66
CA LEU A 257 29.69 15.30 -24.09
C LEU A 257 30.66 14.73 -25.13
N THR A 258 31.92 14.55 -24.73
CA THR A 258 32.89 13.78 -25.52
C THR A 258 32.46 12.30 -25.62
N PRO A 259 32.87 11.58 -26.68
CA PRO A 259 32.38 10.22 -26.94
C PRO A 259 32.77 9.21 -25.85
N LYS A 260 33.95 9.34 -25.23
CA LYS A 260 34.44 8.42 -24.19
C LYS A 260 33.56 8.44 -22.92
N PRO A 261 33.30 9.58 -22.25
CA PRO A 261 32.30 9.65 -21.17
C PRO A 261 30.89 9.21 -21.58
N ARG A 262 30.47 9.51 -22.83
CA ARG A 262 29.16 9.09 -23.34
C ARG A 262 29.04 7.56 -23.40
N LEU A 263 30.09 6.85 -23.80
CA LEU A 263 30.13 5.39 -23.82
C LEU A 263 30.07 4.81 -22.39
N ILE A 264 30.84 5.36 -21.45
CA ILE A 264 30.85 4.91 -20.05
C ILE A 264 29.46 5.08 -19.41
N LEU A 265 28.79 6.21 -19.63
CA LEU A 265 27.43 6.44 -19.12
C LEU A 265 26.42 5.44 -19.72
N LYS A 266 26.59 5.05 -20.99
CA LYS A 266 25.77 4.00 -21.63
C LYS A 266 26.02 2.64 -20.98
N LEU A 267 27.29 2.28 -20.73
CA LEU A 267 27.66 1.02 -20.05
C LEU A 267 27.04 0.93 -18.65
N PHE A 268 27.06 2.02 -17.89
CA PHE A 268 26.41 2.10 -16.58
C PHE A 268 24.89 2.25 -16.63
N ARG A 269 24.27 2.29 -17.82
CA ARG A 269 22.82 2.44 -18.04
C ARG A 269 22.26 3.79 -17.57
N LEU A 270 23.10 4.82 -17.46
CA LEU A 270 22.76 6.18 -17.07
C LEU A 270 22.39 7.04 -18.28
N LEU A 271 21.30 6.68 -18.97
CA LEU A 271 20.92 7.32 -20.25
C LEU A 271 20.25 8.68 -20.10
N GLN A 272 19.48 8.89 -19.03
CA GLN A 272 18.70 10.11 -18.78
C GLN A 272 19.19 10.81 -17.50
N LEU A 273 18.84 12.10 -17.36
CA LEU A 273 19.09 12.88 -16.15
C LEU A 273 18.38 12.24 -14.95
N HIS A 274 19.01 12.26 -13.78
CA HIS A 274 18.46 11.69 -12.54
C HIS A 274 18.18 10.18 -12.60
N ASN A 275 18.78 9.47 -13.56
CA ASN A 275 18.86 8.02 -13.48
C ASN A 275 19.87 7.62 -12.40
N GLY A 276 19.54 6.59 -11.64
CA GLY A 276 20.37 6.00 -10.60
C GLY A 276 20.61 4.50 -10.84
N VAL A 277 21.83 4.01 -10.59
CA VAL A 277 22.19 2.59 -10.73
C VAL A 277 23.17 2.18 -9.63
N PHE A 278 23.02 0.94 -9.12
CA PHE A 278 23.99 0.30 -8.24
C PHE A 278 25.14 -0.30 -9.05
N ILE A 279 26.38 -0.04 -8.63
CA ILE A 279 27.60 -0.53 -9.26
C ILE A 279 28.46 -1.22 -8.20
N LYS A 280 29.03 -2.37 -8.58
CA LYS A 280 30.05 -3.07 -7.78
C LYS A 280 31.39 -2.37 -7.96
N MET A 281 32.08 -2.11 -6.86
CA MET A 281 33.38 -1.47 -6.87
C MET A 281 34.49 -2.47 -7.18
N ASN A 282 35.11 -2.26 -8.34
CA ASN A 282 36.35 -2.88 -8.80
C ASN A 282 37.35 -1.78 -9.18
N LYS A 283 38.63 -2.12 -9.32
CA LYS A 283 39.66 -1.18 -9.81
C LYS A 283 39.26 -0.54 -11.16
N ALA A 284 38.79 -1.36 -12.11
CA ALA A 284 38.33 -0.90 -13.42
C ALA A 284 37.12 0.06 -13.34
N THR A 285 36.12 -0.23 -12.49
CA THR A 285 34.95 0.65 -12.36
C THR A 285 35.32 1.97 -11.70
N MET A 286 36.30 1.97 -10.79
CA MET A 286 36.84 3.18 -10.19
C MET A 286 37.49 4.08 -11.26
N GLU A 287 38.30 3.51 -12.15
CA GLU A 287 38.91 4.25 -13.26
C GLU A 287 37.86 4.81 -14.22
N MET A 288 36.82 4.03 -14.54
CA MET A 288 35.68 4.52 -15.33
C MET A 288 34.95 5.67 -14.62
N LEU A 289 34.76 5.60 -13.30
CA LEU A 289 34.12 6.64 -12.50
C LEU A 289 34.94 7.94 -12.48
N LYS A 290 36.27 7.87 -12.41
CA LYS A 290 37.15 9.04 -12.51
C LYS A 290 36.88 9.84 -13.79
N VAL A 291 36.72 9.16 -14.92
CA VAL A 291 36.44 9.81 -16.23
C VAL A 291 35.07 10.51 -16.25
N ILE A 292 34.04 9.92 -15.63
CA ILE A 292 32.67 10.47 -15.67
C ILE A 292 32.31 11.37 -14.48
N THR A 293 33.21 11.51 -13.51
CA THR A 293 33.06 12.32 -12.28
C THR A 293 32.37 13.67 -12.49
N PRO A 294 32.69 14.50 -13.50
CA PRO A 294 32.01 15.79 -13.66
C PRO A 294 30.53 15.69 -14.07
N TYR A 295 30.03 14.53 -14.50
CA TYR A 295 28.67 14.33 -14.99
C TYR A 295 27.76 13.55 -14.03
N VAL A 296 28.35 12.90 -13.04
CA VAL A 296 27.65 12.05 -12.08
C VAL A 296 27.99 12.45 -10.65
N THR A 297 27.10 12.12 -9.74
CA THR A 297 27.40 12.08 -8.31
C THR A 297 27.25 10.66 -7.83
N PHE A 298 28.14 10.21 -6.95
CA PHE A 298 28.11 8.85 -6.44
C PHE A 298 28.56 8.79 -4.98
N GLY A 299 28.27 7.67 -4.33
CA GLY A 299 28.62 7.45 -2.93
C GLY A 299 28.09 6.12 -2.42
N TYR A 300 28.22 5.90 -1.11
CA TYR A 300 27.94 4.63 -0.45
C TYR A 300 26.53 4.64 0.14
N PRO A 301 25.59 3.86 -0.42
CA PRO A 301 24.21 3.84 0.06
C PRO A 301 24.11 3.04 1.37
N THR A 302 23.36 3.55 2.34
CA THR A 302 23.02 2.80 3.56
C THR A 302 21.91 1.78 3.30
N LEU A 303 21.76 0.81 4.19
CA LEU A 303 20.69 -0.20 4.13
C LEU A 303 19.29 0.44 4.04
N SER A 304 19.06 1.52 4.81
CA SER A 304 17.80 2.28 4.78
C SER A 304 17.54 2.91 3.41
N THR A 305 18.57 3.52 2.81
CA THR A 305 18.46 4.15 1.49
C THR A 305 18.20 3.13 0.39
N ILE A 306 18.87 1.97 0.43
CA ILE A 306 18.64 0.87 -0.52
C ILE A 306 17.19 0.38 -0.43
N ARG A 307 16.67 0.14 0.79
CA ARG A 307 15.27 -0.24 0.99
C ARG A 307 14.33 0.83 0.42
N LYS A 308 14.51 2.11 0.76
CA LYS A 308 13.66 3.21 0.25
C LYS A 308 13.66 3.26 -1.28
N LEU A 309 14.82 3.14 -1.93
CA LEU A 309 14.95 3.12 -3.39
C LEU A 309 14.16 1.97 -4.01
N LEU A 310 14.35 0.75 -3.50
CA LEU A 310 13.68 -0.44 -4.03
C LEU A 310 12.17 -0.38 -3.83
N TYR A 311 11.68 -0.03 -2.64
CA TYR A 311 10.23 -0.01 -2.38
C TYR A 311 9.51 1.17 -3.06
N LYS A 312 10.13 2.36 -3.14
CA LYS A 312 9.47 3.54 -3.70
C LYS A 312 9.65 3.67 -5.22
N ARG A 313 10.85 3.32 -5.71
CA ARG A 313 11.30 3.58 -7.08
C ARG A 313 11.74 2.31 -7.83
N GLY A 314 11.57 1.12 -7.24
CA GLY A 314 11.97 -0.15 -7.83
C GLY A 314 11.08 -0.59 -8.99
N TYR A 315 11.71 -0.82 -10.13
CA TYR A 315 11.11 -1.46 -11.29
C TYR A 315 11.99 -2.63 -11.71
N ALA A 316 11.36 -3.71 -12.12
CA ALA A 316 11.99 -4.89 -12.68
C ALA A 316 12.01 -4.83 -14.21
N LYS A 317 13.04 -5.43 -14.78
CA LYS A 317 13.18 -5.71 -16.19
C LYS A 317 12.67 -7.13 -16.44
N VAL A 318 11.45 -7.26 -16.95
CA VAL A 318 10.78 -8.56 -17.19
C VAL A 318 10.61 -8.77 -18.70
N GLY A 319 10.87 -9.98 -19.19
CA GLY A 319 10.68 -10.32 -20.59
C GLY A 319 11.81 -11.14 -21.18
N ARG A 320 11.92 -11.11 -22.51
CA ARG A 320 12.96 -11.82 -23.27
C ARG A 320 13.94 -10.81 -23.86
N ARG A 321 15.09 -11.32 -24.30
CA ARG A 321 16.13 -10.49 -24.95
C ARG A 321 15.53 -9.77 -26.17
N GLY A 322 15.58 -8.44 -26.17
CA GLY A 322 15.05 -7.59 -27.24
C GLY A 322 13.71 -6.92 -26.92
N ALA A 323 12.87 -7.55 -26.10
CA ALA A 323 11.56 -7.05 -25.71
C ALA A 323 11.41 -7.04 -24.19
N TRP A 324 12.00 -6.01 -23.57
CA TRP A 324 11.99 -5.85 -22.11
C TRP A 324 10.87 -4.92 -21.68
N SER A 325 10.00 -5.40 -20.80
CA SER A 325 8.95 -4.61 -20.16
C SER A 325 9.42 -4.10 -18.80
N ARG A 326 9.18 -2.81 -18.55
CA ARG A 326 9.45 -2.17 -17.27
C ARG A 326 8.24 -2.37 -16.35
N VAL A 327 8.35 -3.27 -15.38
CA VAL A 327 7.26 -3.65 -14.48
C VAL A 327 7.55 -3.15 -13.06
N ARG A 328 6.54 -2.58 -12.38
CA ARG A 328 6.70 -2.15 -10.98
C ARG A 328 6.79 -3.38 -10.06
N ILE A 329 7.73 -3.37 -9.13
CA ILE A 329 7.86 -4.45 -8.15
C ILE A 329 6.79 -4.24 -7.05
N SER A 330 5.66 -4.92 -7.21
CA SER A 330 4.55 -4.86 -6.24
C SER A 330 4.48 -6.10 -5.34
N ASN A 331 4.85 -7.26 -5.89
CA ASN A 331 4.76 -8.57 -5.22
C ASN A 331 6.10 -9.32 -5.33
N ASP A 332 6.38 -10.17 -4.35
CA ASP A 332 7.59 -11.02 -4.35
C ASP A 332 7.57 -12.08 -5.45
N ASP A 333 6.40 -12.43 -6.00
CA ASP A 333 6.26 -13.39 -7.09
C ASP A 333 7.10 -12.98 -8.33
N ILE A 334 7.14 -11.67 -8.64
CA ILE A 334 7.91 -11.12 -9.77
C ILE A 334 9.41 -11.34 -9.56
N VAL A 335 9.87 -11.26 -8.30
CA VAL A 335 11.27 -11.48 -7.94
C VAL A 335 11.60 -12.97 -8.06
N GLU A 336 10.75 -13.83 -7.52
CA GLU A 336 10.94 -15.29 -7.55
C GLU A 336 10.93 -15.87 -8.96
N GLU A 337 10.03 -15.43 -9.84
CA GLU A 337 9.96 -15.92 -11.23
C GLU A 337 11.26 -15.66 -12.01
N ASN A 338 11.92 -14.53 -11.75
CA ASN A 338 13.11 -14.12 -12.49
C ASN A 338 14.42 -14.51 -11.80
N LEU A 339 14.48 -14.42 -10.46
CA LEU A 339 15.70 -14.63 -9.67
C LEU A 339 15.65 -15.89 -8.79
N GLY A 340 14.54 -16.64 -8.78
CA GLY A 340 14.40 -17.84 -7.95
C GLY A 340 15.46 -18.91 -8.24
N LYS A 341 15.95 -18.99 -9.49
CA LYS A 341 17.08 -19.86 -9.88
C LYS A 341 18.38 -19.53 -9.15
N HIS A 342 18.52 -18.29 -8.70
CA HIS A 342 19.70 -17.79 -8.00
C HIS A 342 19.52 -17.75 -6.47
N GLY A 343 18.42 -18.32 -5.95
CA GLY A 343 18.13 -18.36 -4.51
C GLY A 343 17.60 -17.05 -3.92
N VAL A 344 17.14 -16.13 -4.76
CA VAL A 344 16.55 -14.85 -4.35
C VAL A 344 15.04 -14.94 -4.57
N HIS A 345 14.27 -14.94 -3.48
CA HIS A 345 12.83 -15.18 -3.55
C HIS A 345 12.00 -13.97 -3.15
N GLY A 346 12.55 -13.05 -2.37
CA GLY A 346 11.84 -11.86 -1.90
C GLY A 346 12.63 -10.57 -2.05
N MET A 347 11.95 -9.45 -1.83
CA MET A 347 12.57 -8.12 -1.90
C MET A 347 13.70 -7.94 -0.87
N GLU A 348 13.59 -8.51 0.33
CA GLU A 348 14.63 -8.38 1.36
C GLU A 348 15.91 -9.16 0.98
N ASP A 349 15.79 -10.27 0.24
CA ASP A 349 16.95 -10.97 -0.30
C ASP A 349 17.66 -10.10 -1.36
N VAL A 350 16.90 -9.38 -2.19
CA VAL A 350 17.45 -8.40 -3.15
C VAL A 350 18.22 -7.29 -2.42
N VAL A 351 17.64 -6.74 -1.36
CA VAL A 351 18.31 -5.72 -0.51
C VAL A 351 19.61 -6.28 0.04
N HIS A 352 19.60 -7.49 0.58
CA HIS A 352 20.76 -8.14 1.17
C HIS A 352 21.89 -8.38 0.17
N GLN A 353 21.56 -8.93 -1.01
CA GLN A 353 22.54 -9.16 -2.08
C GLN A 353 23.20 -7.87 -2.54
N ILE A 354 22.44 -6.76 -2.60
CA ILE A 354 22.97 -5.44 -2.96
C ILE A 354 23.84 -4.87 -1.84
N TYR A 355 23.39 -4.89 -0.59
CA TYR A 355 24.13 -4.28 0.51
C TYR A 355 25.44 -5.01 0.82
N THR A 356 25.42 -6.34 0.89
CA THR A 356 26.61 -7.16 1.19
C THR A 356 27.53 -7.32 -0.03
N CYS A 357 27.05 -7.01 -1.25
CA CYS A 357 27.70 -7.37 -2.52
C CYS A 357 27.90 -8.89 -2.66
N GLY A 358 26.81 -9.64 -2.53
CA GLY A 358 26.86 -11.11 -2.61
C GLY A 358 27.20 -11.65 -4.00
N PRO A 359 27.36 -12.97 -4.14
CA PRO A 359 27.84 -13.61 -5.38
C PRO A 359 26.89 -13.38 -6.57
N LYS A 360 25.60 -13.15 -6.31
CA LYS A 360 24.56 -12.94 -7.34
C LYS A 360 24.23 -11.47 -7.58
N PHE A 361 25.15 -10.56 -7.23
CA PHE A 361 24.96 -9.12 -7.37
C PHE A 361 24.72 -8.69 -8.83
N LYS A 362 25.39 -9.33 -9.80
CA LYS A 362 25.30 -8.97 -11.22
C LYS A 362 23.90 -9.28 -11.77
N GLU A 363 23.34 -10.42 -11.40
CA GLU A 363 22.02 -10.89 -11.78
C GLU A 363 20.94 -9.99 -11.19
N VAL A 364 21.05 -9.65 -9.91
CA VAL A 364 20.15 -8.73 -9.21
C VAL A 364 20.17 -7.33 -9.83
N THR A 365 21.35 -6.77 -10.08
CA THR A 365 21.47 -5.43 -10.68
C THR A 365 21.00 -5.38 -12.13
N ASN A 366 21.13 -6.47 -12.89
CA ASN A 366 20.60 -6.58 -14.25
C ASN A 366 19.07 -6.73 -14.28
N PHE A 367 18.50 -7.42 -13.30
CA PHE A 367 17.06 -7.53 -13.08
C PHE A 367 16.43 -6.16 -12.77
N LEU A 368 17.11 -5.33 -11.99
CA LEU A 368 16.63 -3.98 -11.69
C LEU A 368 16.75 -3.05 -12.92
N TRP A 369 15.64 -2.37 -13.22
CA TRP A 369 15.64 -1.26 -14.15
C TRP A 369 16.36 -0.05 -13.52
N PRO A 370 17.11 0.77 -14.28
CA PRO A 370 17.69 2.00 -13.75
C PRO A 370 16.65 2.87 -13.02
N PHE A 371 16.96 3.30 -11.80
CA PHE A 371 16.05 4.06 -10.97
C PHE A 371 15.80 5.41 -11.60
N LYS A 372 14.54 5.73 -11.92
CA LYS A 372 14.14 7.07 -12.35
C LYS A 372 13.80 7.90 -11.13
N LEU A 373 14.74 8.74 -10.69
CA LEU A 373 14.59 9.59 -9.51
C LEU A 373 13.96 10.92 -9.89
N ASN A 374 13.33 11.57 -8.90
CA ASN A 374 12.89 12.95 -9.08
C ASN A 374 14.07 13.91 -8.90
N PRO A 375 13.99 15.14 -9.44
CA PRO A 375 14.89 16.21 -9.05
C PRO A 375 14.90 16.38 -7.52
N PRO A 376 16.06 16.69 -6.90
CA PRO A 376 16.15 16.81 -5.45
C PRO A 376 15.30 17.96 -4.94
N ARG A 377 14.55 17.72 -3.86
CA ARG A 377 13.91 18.78 -3.09
C ARG A 377 14.99 19.76 -2.60
N LYS A 378 14.75 21.07 -2.72
CA LYS A 378 15.73 22.17 -2.52
C LYS A 378 16.83 22.29 -3.58
N GLY A 379 16.76 21.53 -4.67
CA GLY A 379 17.70 21.64 -5.78
C GLY A 379 19.12 21.15 -5.47
N PHE A 380 20.00 21.41 -6.44
CA PHE A 380 21.45 21.20 -6.37
C PHE A 380 22.12 22.51 -5.97
N VAL A 381 23.30 22.44 -5.33
CA VAL A 381 24.11 23.61 -4.98
C VAL A 381 24.76 24.19 -6.24
N ALA A 382 25.63 23.41 -6.88
CA ALA A 382 26.31 23.80 -8.11
C ALA A 382 26.75 22.56 -8.90
N LYS A 383 26.12 22.35 -10.06
CA LYS A 383 26.44 21.21 -10.94
C LYS A 383 27.79 21.36 -11.66
N ARG A 384 28.36 22.56 -11.72
CA ARG A 384 29.63 22.82 -12.42
C ARG A 384 30.82 22.29 -11.63
N HIS A 385 30.76 22.41 -10.31
CA HIS A 385 31.84 22.11 -9.37
C HIS A 385 31.74 20.69 -8.81
N GLY A 386 32.89 20.13 -8.42
CA GLY A 386 33.01 18.92 -7.62
C GLY A 386 32.54 19.15 -6.17
N TYR A 387 32.06 18.08 -5.54
CA TYR A 387 31.58 18.11 -4.15
C TYR A 387 32.70 18.43 -3.14
N THR A 388 33.91 17.96 -3.43
CA THR A 388 35.11 18.18 -2.59
C THR A 388 35.77 19.54 -2.80
N GLU A 389 35.32 20.33 -3.78
CA GLU A 389 35.87 21.68 -4.00
C GLU A 389 35.40 22.64 -2.91
N ALA A 390 36.26 23.57 -2.49
CA ALA A 390 35.94 24.58 -1.47
C ALA A 390 34.70 25.44 -1.82
N ARG A 391 34.38 25.58 -3.12
CA ARG A 391 33.19 26.29 -3.61
C ARG A 391 31.87 25.52 -3.37
N GLY A 392 31.92 24.24 -2.99
CA GLY A 392 30.75 23.43 -2.64
C GLY A 392 29.91 22.99 -3.85
N GLY A 393 30.42 22.04 -4.64
CA GLY A 393 29.72 21.50 -5.81
C GLY A 393 28.86 20.27 -5.54
N ASP A 394 28.41 19.63 -6.62
CA ASP A 394 27.57 18.43 -6.56
C ASP A 394 28.16 17.20 -7.27
N ALA A 395 29.19 17.39 -8.10
CA ALA A 395 29.77 16.33 -8.91
C ALA A 395 30.77 15.46 -8.13
N GLY A 396 30.87 14.17 -8.47
CA GLY A 396 31.82 13.25 -7.87
C GLY A 396 31.35 12.53 -6.61
N ASN A 397 32.32 12.04 -5.84
CA ASN A 397 32.10 11.18 -4.68
C ASN A 397 31.64 12.01 -3.47
N ARG A 398 30.55 11.59 -2.83
CA ARG A 398 30.03 12.14 -1.58
C ARG A 398 30.10 11.17 -0.41
N GLU A 399 30.70 10.00 -0.62
CA GLU A 399 30.79 8.94 0.38
C GLU A 399 29.41 8.65 1.00
N HIS A 400 29.25 8.84 2.31
CA HIS A 400 28.00 8.60 3.03
C HIS A 400 26.96 9.73 2.87
N LEU A 401 27.37 10.94 2.47
CA LEU A 401 26.47 12.10 2.33
C LEU A 401 25.56 12.02 1.10
N ILE A 402 25.81 11.05 0.20
CA ILE A 402 24.88 10.75 -0.89
C ILE A 402 23.48 10.37 -0.37
N ASN A 403 23.39 9.78 0.83
CA ASN A 403 22.14 9.29 1.38
C ASN A 403 21.13 10.43 1.64
N GLU A 404 21.63 11.62 1.99
CA GLU A 404 20.80 12.82 2.16
C GLU A 404 20.26 13.31 0.81
N LEU A 405 21.11 13.33 -0.22
CA LEU A 405 20.68 13.67 -1.58
C LEU A 405 19.61 12.69 -2.07
N LEU A 406 19.82 11.40 -1.88
CA LEU A 406 18.88 10.36 -2.29
C LEU A 406 17.55 10.48 -1.56
N CYS A 407 17.55 10.76 -0.26
CA CYS A 407 16.32 11.01 0.48
C CYS A 407 15.52 12.21 -0.06
N ARG A 408 16.19 13.21 -0.67
CA ARG A 408 15.52 14.36 -1.32
C ARG A 408 15.01 14.05 -2.74
N MET A 409 15.52 13.02 -3.38
CA MET A 409 15.19 12.62 -4.77
C MET A 409 14.17 11.46 -4.86
N ILE A 410 14.01 10.70 -3.77
CA ILE A 410 12.99 9.64 -3.62
C ILE A 410 11.65 10.29 -3.28
#